data_AF-A0A7T0EMA3-F1
#
_entry.id   AF-A0A7T0EMA3-F1
#
_cell.length_a   1.000
_cell.length_b   1.000
_cell.length_c   1.000
_cell.angle_alpha   90.00
_cell.angle_beta   90.00
_cell.angle_gamma   90.00
#
_symmetry.space_group_name_H-M   'P 1'
#
loop_
_entity.id
_entity.type
_entity.pdbx_description
1 polymer ?
#
loop_
_entity_poly.entity_id
_entity_poly.type
_entity_poly.pdbx_seq_one_letter_code
_entity_poly.pdbx_strand_id
1 'polypeptide(L)'
;MKDTLVIQTEVNFIQLYENQPLFAEIDQWMRAHGFMLHTLLEERRRLYAPYVLNNQIHQGFNQLTTADAVYVRDINRLNDLTAEQLNKMATILRESYGSLDLAEKIMAMNNTRVGK
;
A
#
# COMPACT_ATOMS: atom_id res chain seq x y z
N MET A 1 10.50 12.98 -2.63
CA MET A 1 9.16 12.56 -2.16
C MET A 1 8.73 13.30 -0.89
N LYS A 2 9.00 14.63 -0.77
CA LYS A 2 8.77 15.35 0.50
C LYS A 2 7.27 15.48 0.82
N ASP A 3 6.47 15.82 -0.18
CA ASP A 3 5.04 16.09 -0.05
C ASP A 3 4.15 14.90 -0.46
N THR A 4 4.76 13.75 -0.74
CA THR A 4 4.04 12.51 -1.06
C THR A 4 3.47 11.90 0.22
N LEU A 5 2.17 11.60 0.22
CA LEU A 5 1.42 11.12 1.39
C LEU A 5 1.06 9.63 1.31
N VAL A 6 0.70 9.18 0.11
CA VAL A 6 0.29 7.81 -0.20
C VAL A 6 0.92 7.42 -1.53
N ILE A 7 1.36 6.17 -1.65
CA ILE A 7 1.92 5.58 -2.87
C ILE A 7 1.20 4.26 -3.11
N GLN A 8 0.70 4.04 -4.32
CA GLN A 8 0.31 2.72 -4.79
C GLN A 8 1.29 2.29 -5.89
N THR A 9 1.81 1.07 -5.79
CA THR A 9 2.75 0.54 -6.77
C THR A 9 2.61 -0.97 -6.90
N GLU A 10 2.75 -1.51 -8.11
CA GLU A 10 2.81 -2.96 -8.29
C GLU A 10 4.09 -3.51 -7.66
N VAL A 11 3.95 -4.57 -6.89
CA VAL A 11 5.04 -5.31 -6.27
C VAL A 11 5.00 -6.76 -6.72
N ASN A 12 6.18 -7.37 -6.86
CA ASN A 12 6.33 -8.73 -7.34
C ASN A 12 6.92 -9.60 -6.23
N PHE A 13 6.32 -10.77 -5.99
CA PHE A 13 6.75 -11.73 -4.98
C PHE A 13 7.65 -12.83 -5.54
N ILE A 14 7.74 -12.90 -6.86
CA ILE A 14 8.64 -13.77 -7.61
C ILE A 14 9.32 -12.98 -8.72
N GLN A 15 10.45 -13.47 -9.21
CA GLN A 15 11.13 -12.88 -10.36
C GLN A 15 10.35 -13.18 -11.63
N LEU A 16 9.86 -12.15 -12.32
CA LEU A 16 9.24 -12.27 -13.65
C LEU A 16 10.12 -11.66 -14.75
N TYR A 17 10.96 -10.68 -14.41
CA TYR A 17 11.85 -9.97 -15.32
C TYR A 17 13.29 -9.98 -14.82
N GLU A 18 14.28 -9.78 -15.69
CA GLU A 18 15.68 -9.66 -15.25
C GLU A 18 15.90 -8.40 -14.41
N ASN A 19 16.62 -8.53 -13.29
CA ASN A 19 17.01 -7.43 -12.40
C ASN A 19 15.84 -6.61 -11.82
N GLN A 20 14.63 -7.15 -11.82
CA GLN A 20 13.48 -6.52 -11.17
C GLN A 20 13.63 -6.60 -9.64
N PRO A 21 13.32 -5.52 -8.90
CA PRO A 21 13.24 -5.59 -7.45
C PRO A 21 12.00 -6.37 -7.01
N LEU A 22 12.16 -7.25 -6.03
CA LEU A 22 11.04 -7.94 -5.39
C LEU A 22 10.39 -7.04 -4.34
N PHE A 23 9.20 -7.45 -3.88
CA PHE A 23 8.44 -6.78 -2.82
C PHE A 23 9.32 -6.45 -1.61
N ALA A 24 10.18 -7.36 -1.19
CA ALA A 24 11.06 -7.14 -0.03
C ALA A 24 12.01 -5.96 -0.22
N GLU A 25 12.56 -5.76 -1.41
CA GLU A 25 13.47 -4.65 -1.72
C GLU A 25 12.69 -3.33 -1.81
N ILE A 26 11.50 -3.36 -2.42
CA ILE A 26 10.61 -2.20 -2.49
C ILE A 26 10.15 -1.79 -1.08
N ASP A 27 9.73 -2.73 -0.23
CA ASP A 27 9.27 -2.45 1.14
C ASP A 27 10.40 -1.87 2.00
N GLN A 28 11.62 -2.43 1.92
CA GLN A 28 12.79 -1.88 2.58
C GLN A 28 13.06 -0.44 2.14
N TRP A 29 13.01 -0.19 0.82
CA TRP A 29 13.22 1.15 0.28
C TRP A 29 12.13 2.12 0.75
N MET A 30 10.85 1.74 0.70
CA MET A 30 9.74 2.58 1.15
C MET A 30 9.87 2.94 2.64
N ARG A 31 10.21 1.98 3.50
CA ARG A 31 10.44 2.20 4.93
C ARG A 31 11.59 3.15 5.20
N ALA A 32 12.71 2.99 4.48
CA ALA A 32 13.84 3.91 4.57
C ALA A 32 13.47 5.36 4.18
N HIS A 33 12.40 5.55 3.40
CA HIS A 33 11.89 6.86 2.96
C HIS A 33 10.69 7.37 3.78
N GLY A 34 10.41 6.76 4.93
CA GLY A 34 9.39 7.23 5.87
C GLY A 34 7.96 6.85 5.48
N PHE A 35 7.81 5.73 4.76
CA PHE A 35 6.52 5.12 4.48
C PHE A 35 6.36 3.81 5.22
N MET A 36 5.12 3.42 5.48
CA MET A 36 4.75 2.11 6.00
C MET A 36 3.79 1.43 5.05
N LEU A 37 3.94 0.11 4.90
CA LEU A 37 2.95 -0.69 4.17
C LEU A 37 1.61 -0.61 4.91
N HIS A 38 0.56 -0.25 4.18
CA HIS A 38 -0.80 -0.13 4.72
C HIS A 38 -1.66 -1.32 4.31
N THR A 39 -1.68 -1.65 3.02
CA THR A 39 -2.44 -2.80 2.50
C THR A 39 -1.86 -3.31 1.18
N LEU A 40 -2.26 -4.52 0.80
CA LEU A 40 -2.08 -5.09 -0.53
C LEU A 40 -3.45 -5.17 -1.20
N LEU A 41 -3.51 -4.74 -2.45
CA LEU A 41 -4.68 -4.82 -3.31
C LEU A 41 -4.38 -5.77 -4.48
N GLU A 42 -5.43 -6.29 -5.09
CA GLU A 42 -5.34 -7.07 -6.34
C GLU A 42 -4.28 -8.18 -6.31
N GLU A 43 -4.24 -8.98 -5.25
CA GLU A 43 -3.34 -10.14 -5.19
C GLU A 43 -3.56 -11.07 -6.39
N ARG A 44 -2.55 -11.19 -7.25
CA ARG A 44 -2.58 -12.07 -8.42
C ARG A 44 -1.88 -13.38 -8.08
N ARG A 45 -2.59 -14.47 -8.38
CA ARG A 45 -2.10 -15.84 -8.19
C ARG A 45 -1.98 -16.55 -9.53
N ARG A 46 -1.03 -17.48 -9.61
CA ARG A 46 -0.82 -18.37 -10.75
C ARG A 46 -0.74 -19.83 -10.30
N LEU A 47 -0.80 -20.75 -11.26
CA LEU A 47 -0.48 -22.14 -11.01
C LEU A 47 1.03 -22.29 -10.86
N TYR A 48 1.48 -23.10 -9.90
CA TYR A 48 2.90 -23.42 -9.74
C TYR A 48 3.39 -24.44 -10.77
N ALA A 49 2.52 -25.36 -11.16
CA ALA A 49 2.79 -26.41 -12.15
C ALA A 49 1.55 -26.58 -13.06
N PRO A 50 1.69 -27.20 -14.25
CA PRO A 50 0.56 -27.46 -15.13
C PRO A 50 -0.58 -28.18 -14.41
N TYR A 51 -1.75 -27.55 -14.37
CA TYR A 51 -2.97 -28.09 -13.77
C TYR A 51 -4.19 -27.48 -14.47
N VAL A 52 -5.29 -28.24 -14.51
CA VAL A 52 -6.57 -27.76 -15.06
C VAL A 52 -7.62 -27.86 -13.97
N LEU A 53 -8.16 -26.73 -13.55
CA LEU A 53 -9.27 -26.66 -12.58
C LEU A 53 -10.51 -26.14 -13.30
N ASN A 54 -11.62 -26.88 -13.32
CA ASN A 54 -12.87 -26.45 -13.95
C ASN A 54 -12.70 -25.92 -15.39
N ASN A 55 -11.84 -26.56 -16.18
CA ASN A 55 -11.47 -26.14 -17.54
C ASN A 55 -10.82 -24.73 -17.62
N GLN A 56 -10.25 -24.23 -16.52
CA GLN A 56 -9.50 -22.98 -16.41
C GLN A 56 -8.02 -23.30 -16.08
N ILE A 57 -7.09 -22.69 -16.81
CA ILE A 57 -5.64 -22.87 -16.62
C ILE A 57 -4.95 -21.64 -16.01
N HIS A 58 -5.65 -20.51 -15.92
CA HIS A 58 -5.08 -19.26 -15.42
C HIS A 58 -5.43 -18.97 -13.95
N GLN A 59 -6.36 -19.73 -13.38
CA GLN A 59 -6.76 -19.60 -11.99
C GLN A 59 -5.69 -20.22 -11.09
N GLY A 60 -4.92 -19.38 -10.40
CA GLY A 60 -3.93 -19.85 -9.44
C GLY A 60 -4.55 -20.34 -8.14
N PHE A 61 -3.89 -21.30 -7.50
CA PHE A 61 -4.25 -21.76 -6.15
C PHE A 61 -3.59 -20.88 -5.09
N ASN A 62 -2.27 -21.03 -4.93
CA ASN A 62 -1.53 -20.46 -3.81
C ASN A 62 -0.25 -19.70 -4.20
N GLN A 63 0.23 -19.83 -5.45
CA GLN A 63 1.42 -19.12 -5.88
C GLN A 63 1.09 -17.65 -6.11
N LEU A 64 1.39 -16.81 -5.12
CA LEU A 64 1.31 -15.37 -5.24
C LEU A 64 2.42 -14.87 -6.18
N THR A 65 2.06 -14.00 -7.12
CA THR A 65 3.02 -13.48 -8.11
C THR A 65 3.20 -11.99 -7.96
N THR A 66 2.09 -11.24 -7.88
CA THR A 66 2.10 -9.78 -7.82
C THR A 66 0.94 -9.27 -6.98
N ALA A 67 1.05 -8.06 -6.49
CA ALA A 67 -0.05 -7.30 -5.91
C ALA A 67 0.22 -5.81 -6.11
N ASP A 68 -0.78 -4.98 -5.83
CA ASP A 68 -0.61 -3.54 -5.72
C ASP A 68 -0.41 -3.20 -4.24
N ALA A 69 0.78 -2.74 -3.87
CA ALA A 69 1.07 -2.32 -2.51
C ALA A 69 0.72 -0.84 -2.31
N VAL A 70 -0.06 -0.57 -1.27
CA VAL A 70 -0.36 0.79 -0.82
C VAL A 70 0.50 1.11 0.39
N TYR A 71 1.33 2.13 0.25
CA TYR A 71 2.17 2.68 1.28
C TYR A 71 1.65 4.04 1.71
N VAL A 72 1.69 4.31 3.01
CA VAL A 72 1.26 5.57 3.61
C VAL A 72 2.40 6.18 4.41
N ARG A 73 2.40 7.50 4.63
CA ARG A 73 3.34 8.10 5.58
C ARG A 73 3.25 7.39 6.92
N ASP A 74 4.42 7.11 7.51
CA ASP A 74 4.51 6.43 8.80
C ASP A 74 3.60 7.12 9.84
N ILE A 75 2.63 6.36 10.36
CA ILE A 75 1.62 6.87 11.27
C ILE A 75 2.22 7.41 12.58
N ASN A 76 3.44 6.97 12.93
CA ASN A 76 4.17 7.48 14.09
C ASN A 76 4.75 8.88 13.85
N ARG A 77 4.73 9.36 12.60
CA ARG A 77 5.30 10.64 12.16
C ARG A 77 4.24 11.62 11.63
N LEU A 78 2.96 11.39 11.90
CA LEU A 78 1.87 12.31 11.52
C LEU A 78 2.01 13.70 12.15
N ASN A 79 2.78 13.82 13.24
CA ASN A 79 3.17 15.11 13.83
C ASN A 79 4.03 15.99 12.92
N ASP A 80 4.73 15.39 11.96
CA ASP A 80 5.57 16.11 11.02
C ASP A 80 4.76 16.70 9.84
N LEU A 81 3.49 16.30 9.67
CA LEU A 81 2.62 16.73 8.56
C LEU A 81 1.82 17.99 8.90
N THR A 82 1.60 18.84 7.89
CA THR A 82 0.72 20.01 8.01
C THR A 82 -0.76 19.61 8.10
N ALA A 83 -1.61 20.53 8.58
CA ALA A 83 -3.05 20.28 8.65
C ALA A 83 -3.67 19.97 7.28
N GLU A 84 -3.19 20.61 6.22
CA GLU A 84 -3.62 20.34 4.85
C GLU A 84 -3.19 18.94 4.39
N GLN A 85 -1.96 18.53 4.70
CA GLN A 85 -1.45 17.20 4.37
C GLN A 85 -2.24 16.10 5.11
N LEU A 86 -2.57 16.30 6.38
CA LEU A 86 -3.41 15.35 7.14
C LEU A 86 -4.80 15.21 6.52
N ASN A 87 -5.45 16.32 6.15
CA ASN A 87 -6.75 16.29 5.48
C ASN A 87 -6.68 15.56 4.13
N LYS A 88 -5.65 15.83 3.31
CA LYS A 88 -5.44 15.16 2.02
C LYS A 88 -5.23 13.66 2.21
N MET A 89 -4.36 13.27 3.15
CA MET A 89 -4.07 11.87 3.44
C MET A 89 -5.32 11.12 3.92
N ALA A 90 -6.07 11.67 4.87
CA ALA A 90 -7.31 11.07 5.35
C ALA A 90 -8.35 10.92 4.25
N THR A 91 -8.50 11.94 3.39
CA THR A 91 -9.43 11.88 2.25
C THR A 91 -9.03 10.78 1.27
N ILE A 92 -7.76 10.68 0.89
CA ILE A 92 -7.28 9.60 -0.01
C ILE A 92 -7.55 8.22 0.61
N LEU A 93 -7.23 8.04 1.89
CA LEU A 93 -7.42 6.76 2.58
C LEU A 93 -8.89 6.34 2.64
N ARG A 94 -9.79 7.29 2.90
CA ARG A 94 -11.23 7.04 2.93
C ARG A 94 -11.78 6.74 1.55
N GLU A 95 -11.56 7.65 0.59
CA GLU A 95 -12.24 7.61 -0.70
C GLU A 95 -11.62 6.60 -1.68
N SER A 96 -10.30 6.41 -1.66
CA SER A 96 -9.60 5.53 -2.62
C SER A 96 -9.36 4.12 -2.08
N TYR A 97 -9.22 3.97 -0.77
CA TYR A 97 -8.77 2.72 -0.15
C TYR A 97 -9.72 2.17 0.92
N GLY A 98 -10.87 2.82 1.17
CA GLY A 98 -11.86 2.37 2.16
C GLY A 98 -11.32 2.23 3.59
N SER A 99 -10.19 2.89 3.89
CA SER A 99 -9.47 2.76 5.16
C SER A 99 -10.03 3.74 6.19
N LEU A 100 -11.29 3.50 6.57
CA LEU A 100 -12.11 4.40 7.36
C LEU A 100 -11.50 4.67 8.74
N ASP A 101 -11.03 3.64 9.43
CA ASP A 101 -10.46 3.72 10.76
C ASP A 101 -9.22 4.62 10.83
N LEU A 102 -8.28 4.45 9.90
CA LEU A 102 -7.08 5.27 9.81
C LEU A 102 -7.41 6.71 9.39
N ALA A 103 -8.32 6.88 8.43
CA ALA A 103 -8.77 8.19 7.99
C ALA A 103 -9.40 8.99 9.16
N GLU A 104 -10.32 8.38 9.91
CA GLU A 104 -10.98 9.03 11.06
C GLU A 104 -9.98 9.37 12.17
N LYS A 105 -9.01 8.48 12.45
CA LYS A 105 -7.94 8.77 13.40
C LYS A 105 -7.13 10.01 13.00
N ILE A 106 -6.79 10.14 11.71
CA ILE A 106 -6.03 11.29 11.19
C ILE A 106 -6.88 12.57 11.26
N MET A 107 -8.17 12.50 10.93
CA MET A 107 -9.09 13.64 11.01
C MET A 107 -9.27 14.14 12.44
N ALA A 108 -9.48 13.23 13.41
CA ALA A 108 -9.62 13.58 14.82
C ALA A 108 -8.35 14.28 15.37
N MET A 109 -7.18 13.77 14.98
CA MET A 109 -5.90 14.40 15.30
C MET A 109 -5.76 15.79 14.69
N ASN A 110 -6.18 15.98 13.45
CA ASN A 110 -6.12 17.27 12.78
C ASN A 110 -7.06 18.31 13.39
N ASN A 111 -8.30 17.92 13.70
CA ASN A 111 -9.28 18.79 14.35
C ASN A 111 -8.80 19.30 15.71
N THR A 112 -8.12 18.43 16.48
CA THR A 112 -7.52 18.82 17.77
C THR A 112 -6.43 19.89 17.63
N ARG A 113 -5.75 19.97 16.47
CA ARG A 113 -4.74 21.01 16.21
C ARG A 113 -5.35 22.35 15.84
N VAL A 114 -6.46 22.33 15.11
CA VAL A 114 -7.15 23.54 14.65
C VAL A 114 -7.97 24.19 15.77
N GLY A 115 -8.41 23.40 16.75
CA GLY A 115 -9.13 23.89 17.93
C GLY A 115 -8.26 24.50 19.04
N LYS A 116 -6.94 24.60 18.85
CA LYS A 116 -6.00 25.34 19.69
C LYS A 116 -5.56 26.61 18.99
#